data_AF-A0AAJ4ZSE6-F1
#
_entry.id   AF-A0AAJ4ZSE6-F1
#
_cell.length_a   1.000
_cell.length_b   1.000
_cell.length_c   1.000
_cell.angle_alpha   90.00
_cell.angle_beta   90.00
_cell.angle_gamma   90.00
#
_symmetry.space_group_name_H-M   'P 1'
#
loop_
_entity.id
_entity.type
_entity.pdbx_description
1 polymer ?
#
loop_
_entity_poly.entity_id
_entity_poly.type
_entity_poly.pdbx_seq_one_letter_code
_entity_poly.pdbx_strand_id
1 'polypeptide(L)'
;MAVVEVTPNDYQVRLPTNNYIHCTNHHESTSLSESWNWSKSKERFETLDILLKENVNKMNLSTARSIMSETKGHVCLNLKEYNFGTLFSVVANLNTLDILRAEGQPNKAKYKSDKRLTDAVLK
;
A
#
# COMPACT_ATOMS: atom_id res chain seq x y z
N MET A 1 -7.00 -10.26 6.36
CA MET A 1 -5.70 -9.57 6.45
C MET A 1 -5.67 -8.79 7.76
N ALA A 2 -4.49 -8.58 8.33
CA ALA A 2 -4.28 -7.77 9.53
C ALA A 2 -3.02 -6.91 9.34
N VAL A 3 -2.94 -5.77 10.04
CA VAL A 3 -1.72 -4.97 10.18
C VAL A 3 -1.18 -5.23 11.58
N VAL A 4 0.11 -5.55 11.67
CA VAL A 4 0.79 -5.73 12.96
C VAL A 4 1.86 -4.65 13.07
N GLU A 5 1.71 -3.78 14.05
CA GLU A 5 2.65 -2.72 14.40
C GLU A 5 3.52 -3.22 15.57
N VAL A 6 4.84 -3.10 15.49
CA VAL A 6 5.76 -3.76 16.42
C VAL A 6 6.87 -2.80 16.84
N THR A 7 7.14 -2.76 18.14
CA THR A 7 8.31 -2.14 18.77
C THR A 7 9.13 -3.21 19.49
N PRO A 8 10.34 -2.92 19.99
CA PRO A 8 11.10 -3.90 20.78
C PRO A 8 10.37 -4.41 22.03
N ASN A 9 9.42 -3.64 22.58
CA ASN A 9 8.78 -3.92 23.87
C ASN A 9 7.28 -4.24 23.78
N ASP A 10 6.64 -3.99 22.63
CA ASP A 10 5.19 -4.14 22.47
C ASP A 10 4.79 -4.39 21.01
N TYR A 11 3.60 -4.93 20.80
CA TYR A 11 2.98 -5.08 19.48
C TYR A 11 1.48 -4.78 19.54
N GLN A 12 0.95 -4.28 18.43
CA GLN A 12 -0.48 -4.00 18.27
C GLN A 12 -0.99 -4.62 16.97
N VAL A 13 -2.13 -5.31 17.05
CA VAL A 13 -2.78 -5.93 15.90
C VAL A 13 -4.01 -5.14 15.53
N ARG A 14 -4.03 -4.57 14.32
CA ARG A 14 -5.19 -3.88 13.76
C ARG A 14 -5.91 -4.80 12.78
N LEU A 15 -7.23 -4.88 12.96
CA LEU A 15 -8.15 -5.57 12.07
C LEU A 15 -8.93 -4.55 11.22
N PRO A 16 -9.40 -4.92 10.02
CA PRO A 16 -10.20 -4.02 9.19
C PRO A 16 -11.53 -3.69 9.88
N THR A 17 -11.87 -2.41 9.99
CA THR A 17 -13.15 -1.93 10.56
C THR A 17 -14.21 -1.67 9.49
N ASN A 18 -13.80 -1.26 8.29
CA ASN A 18 -14.70 -0.90 7.18
C ASN A 18 -14.42 -1.73 5.91
N ASN A 19 -14.13 -3.03 6.04
CA ASN A 19 -13.72 -3.92 4.93
C ASN A 19 -12.43 -3.50 4.18
N TYR A 20 -11.67 -2.54 4.71
CA TYR A 20 -10.32 -2.22 4.26
C TYR A 20 -9.41 -1.98 5.46
N ILE A 21 -8.11 -2.09 5.22
CA ILE A 21 -7.04 -1.77 6.16
C ILE A 21 -5.85 -1.23 5.36
N HIS A 22 -5.12 -0.30 5.94
CA HIS A 22 -3.91 0.28 5.34
C HIS A 22 -2.91 0.65 6.43
N CYS A 23 -1.65 0.82 6.06
CA CYS A 23 -0.60 1.30 6.94
C CYS A 23 0.43 2.06 6.13
N THR A 24 1.18 2.95 6.79
CA THR A 24 2.32 3.63 6.17
C THR A 24 3.57 3.42 7.02
N ASN A 25 4.28 4.47 7.41
CA ASN A 25 5.55 4.40 8.13
C ASN A 25 5.49 5.04 9.52
N HIS A 26 4.29 5.19 10.09
CA HIS A 26 4.09 5.54 11.49
C HIS A 26 3.14 4.55 12.15
N HIS A 27 3.23 4.45 13.47
CA HIS A 27 2.29 3.69 14.29
C HIS A 27 0.96 4.43 14.40
N GLU A 28 -0.14 3.81 13.99
CA GLU A 28 -1.48 4.36 14.20
C GLU A 28 -1.99 4.08 15.62
N SER A 29 -1.51 2.99 16.24
CA SER A 29 -1.90 2.57 17.59
C SER A 29 -1.23 3.36 18.71
N THR A 30 -0.23 4.19 18.40
CA THR A 30 0.54 4.94 19.40
C THR A 30 0.11 6.40 19.42
N SER A 31 -0.18 6.94 20.60
CA SER A 31 -0.58 8.35 20.78
C SER A 31 0.58 9.35 20.66
N LEU A 32 1.81 8.85 20.54
CA LEU A 32 3.00 9.66 20.36
C LEU A 32 3.08 10.10 18.90
N SER A 33 3.04 11.40 18.66
CA SER A 33 3.33 11.94 17.34
C SER A 33 4.78 11.60 16.99
N GLU A 34 4.98 10.74 15.99
CA GLU A 34 6.31 10.54 15.44
C GLU A 34 6.76 11.87 14.80
N SER A 35 7.84 12.46 15.33
CA SER A 35 8.39 13.73 14.84
C SER A 35 8.95 13.64 13.41
N TRP A 36 9.01 12.44 12.85
CA TRP A 36 9.71 12.10 11.62
C TRP A 36 8.75 11.81 10.46
N ASN A 37 8.19 12.87 9.85
CA ASN A 37 7.27 12.76 8.70
C ASN A 37 7.94 13.04 7.33
N TRP A 38 9.27 12.88 7.22
CA TRP A 38 10.02 13.17 5.99
C TRP A 38 9.52 12.38 4.77
N SER A 39 8.99 11.15 4.98
CA SER A 39 8.45 10.27 3.93
C SER A 39 6.98 10.53 3.62
N LYS A 40 6.43 11.67 4.08
CA LYS A 40 5.02 12.06 3.89
C LYS A 40 4.05 11.00 4.42
N SER A 41 4.43 10.28 5.48
CA SER A 41 3.69 9.15 6.00
C SER A 41 2.25 9.49 6.36
N LYS A 42 2.03 10.62 7.05
CA LYS A 42 0.69 11.07 7.45
C LYS A 42 -0.19 11.39 6.23
N GLU A 43 0.35 12.14 5.27
CA GLU A 43 -0.36 12.54 4.05
C GLU A 43 -0.71 11.32 3.18
N ARG A 44 0.21 10.36 3.05
CA ARG A 44 -0.05 9.08 2.37
C ARG A 44 -1.14 8.28 3.07
N PHE A 45 -1.15 8.26 4.39
CA PHE A 45 -2.14 7.55 5.17
C PHE A 45 -3.54 8.13 4.97
N GLU A 46 -3.68 9.45 5.12
CA GLU A 46 -4.95 10.17 4.89
C GLU A 46 -5.45 9.98 3.45
N THR A 47 -4.54 10.05 2.47
CA THR A 47 -4.87 9.81 1.06
C THR A 47 -5.36 8.38 0.83
N LEU A 48 -4.68 7.38 1.40
CA LEU A 48 -5.10 5.99 1.31
C LEU A 48 -6.47 5.76 1.97
N ASP A 49 -6.72 6.37 3.13
CA ASP A 49 -8.02 6.24 3.81
C ASP A 49 -9.17 6.74 2.93
N ILE A 50 -9.03 7.94 2.35
CA ILE A 50 -10.01 8.52 1.43
C ILE A 50 -10.24 7.60 0.23
N LEU A 51 -9.17 7.23 -0.47
CA LEU A 51 -9.27 6.43 -1.70
C LEU A 51 -9.84 5.04 -1.42
N LEU A 52 -9.43 4.38 -0.33
CA LEU A 52 -9.94 3.05 0.01
C LEU A 52 -11.41 3.12 0.40
N LYS A 53 -11.81 4.10 1.21
CA LYS A 53 -13.21 4.31 1.60
C LYS A 53 -14.13 4.53 0.39
N GLU A 54 -13.71 5.34 -0.58
CA GLU A 54 -14.46 5.60 -1.81
C GLU A 54 -14.56 4.38 -2.75
N ASN A 55 -13.63 3.44 -2.63
CA ASN A 55 -13.48 2.31 -3.55
C ASN A 55 -13.77 0.94 -2.94
N VAL A 56 -14.06 0.84 -1.64
CA VAL A 56 -14.18 -0.42 -0.90
C VAL A 56 -15.13 -1.42 -1.56
N ASN A 57 -16.29 -0.96 -2.04
CA ASN A 57 -17.31 -1.82 -2.64
C ASN A 57 -17.05 -2.15 -4.13
N LYS A 58 -16.04 -1.54 -4.75
CA LYS A 58 -15.71 -1.67 -6.18
C LYS A 58 -14.23 -2.00 -6.41
N MET A 59 -13.57 -2.55 -5.39
CA MET A 59 -12.15 -2.88 -5.44
C MET A 59 -11.89 -3.97 -6.50
N ASN A 60 -11.01 -3.66 -7.44
CA ASN A 60 -10.51 -4.58 -8.46
C ASN A 60 -9.05 -4.23 -8.81
N LEU A 61 -8.38 -5.06 -9.61
CA LEU A 61 -6.98 -4.83 -9.99
C LEU A 61 -6.74 -3.47 -10.66
N SER A 62 -7.70 -2.97 -11.44
CA SER A 62 -7.56 -1.66 -12.07
C SER A 62 -7.63 -0.53 -11.05
N THR A 63 -8.61 -0.57 -10.15
CA THR A 63 -8.76 0.38 -9.05
C THR A 63 -7.53 0.36 -8.13
N ALA A 64 -7.06 -0.83 -7.75
CA ALA A 64 -5.86 -1.00 -6.93
C ALA A 64 -4.62 -0.38 -7.60
N ARG A 65 -4.39 -0.63 -8.90
CA ARG A 65 -3.29 0.02 -9.64
C ARG A 65 -3.43 1.54 -9.62
N SER A 66 -4.64 2.05 -9.84
CA SER A 66 -4.91 3.50 -9.83
C SER A 66 -4.56 4.13 -8.48
N ILE A 67 -4.95 3.49 -7.37
CA ILE A 67 -4.59 3.95 -6.01
C ILE A 67 -3.07 3.93 -5.83
N MET A 68 -2.41 2.83 -6.22
CA MET A 68 -0.95 2.72 -6.08
C MET A 68 -0.17 3.69 -6.98
N SER A 69 -0.77 4.20 -8.06
CA SER A 69 -0.18 5.17 -8.98
C SER A 69 -0.52 6.64 -8.62
N GLU A 70 -1.26 6.87 -7.53
CA GLU A 70 -1.66 8.21 -7.08
C GLU A 70 -0.43 9.03 -6.65
N THR A 71 -0.28 10.26 -7.16
CA THR A 71 0.91 11.09 -6.91
C THR A 71 0.68 12.33 -6.04
N LYS A 72 -0.54 12.89 -6.02
CA LYS A 72 -0.88 14.13 -5.32
C LYS A 72 -0.78 13.97 -3.80
N GLY A 73 -1.28 12.85 -3.28
CA GLY A 73 -1.16 12.46 -1.87
C GLY A 73 0.01 11.51 -1.62
N HIS A 74 0.95 11.43 -2.57
CA HIS A 74 2.23 10.77 -2.44
C HIS A 74 2.20 9.24 -2.24
N VAL A 75 1.11 8.54 -2.57
CA VAL A 75 1.07 7.06 -2.49
C VAL A 75 2.16 6.45 -3.39
N CYS A 76 2.23 6.90 -4.64
CA CYS A 76 3.37 6.74 -5.53
C CYS A 76 4.42 7.81 -5.19
N LEU A 77 5.19 7.57 -4.13
CA LEU A 77 6.15 8.51 -3.57
C LEU A 77 7.29 8.82 -4.55
N ASN A 78 7.68 10.09 -4.64
CA ASN A 78 8.83 10.54 -5.41
C ASN A 78 9.38 11.85 -4.83
N LEU A 79 10.26 11.73 -3.84
CA LEU A 79 10.99 12.83 -3.21
C LEU A 79 12.37 12.95 -3.86
N LYS A 80 12.45 13.74 -4.93
CA LYS A 80 13.66 13.88 -5.75
C LYS A 80 14.83 14.43 -4.95
N GLU A 81 14.57 15.36 -4.04
CA GLU A 81 15.54 15.99 -3.16
C GLU A 81 16.26 15.01 -2.24
N TYR A 82 15.63 13.88 -1.92
CA TYR A 82 16.19 12.82 -1.07
C TYR A 82 16.62 11.58 -1.86
N ASN A 83 16.53 11.59 -3.19
CA ASN A 83 16.67 10.40 -4.03
C ASN A 83 15.82 9.22 -3.51
N PHE A 84 14.61 9.53 -3.01
CA PHE A 84 13.77 8.56 -2.32
C PHE A 84 12.39 8.46 -2.99
N GLY A 85 11.93 7.26 -3.29
CA GLY A 85 10.63 7.05 -3.92
C GLY A 85 10.27 5.59 -4.11
N THR A 86 9.10 5.36 -4.70
CA THR A 86 8.59 4.02 -4.95
C THR A 86 9.47 3.26 -5.96
N LEU A 87 10.05 2.15 -5.50
CA LEU A 87 10.92 1.29 -6.31
C LEU A 87 10.16 0.18 -7.02
N PHE A 88 9.01 -0.23 -6.49
CA PHE A 88 8.14 -1.22 -7.11
C PHE A 88 6.73 -1.12 -6.51
N SER A 89 5.76 -1.75 -7.15
CA SER A 89 4.40 -1.92 -6.62
C SER A 89 3.87 -3.31 -6.98
N VAL A 90 3.03 -3.86 -6.09
CA VAL A 90 2.34 -5.13 -6.30
C VAL A 90 0.87 -4.94 -5.98
N VAL A 91 0.01 -5.48 -6.85
CA VAL A 91 -1.42 -5.63 -6.58
C VAL A 91 -1.81 -7.08 -6.80
N ALA A 92 -2.66 -7.61 -5.92
CA ALA A 92 -3.08 -9.00 -5.96
C ALA A 92 -4.61 -9.11 -5.83
N ASN A 93 -5.22 -9.95 -6.65
CA ASN A 93 -6.59 -10.41 -6.48
C ASN A 93 -6.56 -11.86 -5.98
N LEU A 94 -6.83 -12.05 -4.70
CA LEU A 94 -6.74 -13.37 -4.07
C LEU A 94 -7.88 -14.32 -4.49
N ASN A 95 -8.99 -13.79 -5.01
CA ASN A 95 -10.09 -14.63 -5.49
C ASN A 95 -9.73 -15.38 -6.79
N THR A 96 -8.86 -14.78 -7.61
CA THR A 96 -8.43 -15.34 -8.91
C THR A 96 -6.94 -15.71 -8.92
N LEU A 97 -6.23 -15.47 -7.82
CA LEU A 97 -4.77 -15.62 -7.70
C LEU A 97 -3.96 -14.77 -8.70
N ASP A 98 -4.58 -13.71 -9.25
CA ASP A 98 -3.91 -12.79 -10.16
C ASP A 98 -3.00 -11.84 -9.40
N ILE A 99 -1.71 -11.83 -9.76
CA ILE A 99 -0.72 -10.88 -9.23
C ILE A 99 -0.20 -10.03 -10.39
N LEU A 100 -0.19 -8.71 -10.20
CA LEU A 100 0.46 -7.77 -11.09
C LEU A 100 1.55 -7.02 -10.32
N ARG A 101 2.70 -6.81 -10.97
CA ARG A 101 3.82 -6.05 -10.41
C ARG A 101 4.32 -4.98 -11.37
N ALA A 102 4.75 -3.85 -10.83
CA ALA A 102 5.46 -2.80 -11.55
C ALA A 102 6.84 -2.64 -10.92
N GLU A 103 7.89 -2.71 -11.74
CA GLU A 103 9.26 -2.34 -11.34
C GLU A 103 9.45 -0.84 -11.64
N GLY A 104 9.83 -0.06 -10.63
CA GLY A 104 9.85 1.40 -10.67
C GLY A 104 8.54 2.04 -10.20
N GLN A 105 8.42 3.35 -10.45
CA GLN A 105 7.27 4.15 -10.03
C GLN A 105 6.00 3.70 -10.76
N PRO A 106 4.95 3.21 -10.07
CA PRO A 106 3.75 2.63 -10.69
C PRO A 106 2.93 3.62 -11.53
N ASN A 107 3.12 4.94 -11.38
CA ASN A 107 2.50 5.94 -12.25
C ASN A 107 3.13 6.01 -13.66
N LYS A 108 4.34 5.47 -13.84
CA LYS A 108 5.08 5.46 -15.12
C LYS A 108 5.36 4.04 -15.61
N ALA A 109 5.61 3.12 -14.69
CA ALA A 109 5.95 1.75 -14.99
C ALA A 109 4.72 0.95 -15.44
N LYS A 110 4.95 0.01 -16.36
CA LYS A 110 3.92 -0.92 -16.82
C LYS A 110 3.81 -2.09 -15.85
N TYR A 111 2.61 -2.31 -15.32
CA TYR A 111 2.30 -3.53 -14.57
C TYR A 111 2.38 -4.77 -15.48
N LYS A 112 3.07 -5.81 -15.02
CA LYS A 112 3.21 -7.11 -15.67
C LYS A 112 2.60 -8.19 -14.78
N SER A 113 2.03 -9.22 -15.40
CA SER A 113 1.53 -10.39 -14.67
C SER A 113 2.68 -11.17 -14.03
N ASP A 114 2.47 -11.64 -12.81
CA ASP A 114 3.36 -12.53 -12.08
C ASP A 114 2.66 -13.86 -11.80
N LYS A 115 3.18 -14.94 -12.37
CA LYS A 115 2.57 -16.27 -12.31
C LYS A 115 3.20 -17.19 -11.27
N ARG A 116 4.20 -16.71 -10.51
CA ARG A 116 4.96 -17.57 -9.58
C ARG A 116 4.07 -18.23 -8.54
N LEU A 117 3.04 -17.53 -8.04
CA LEU A 117 2.09 -18.11 -7.10
C LEU A 117 1.25 -19.22 -7.76
N THR A 118 0.61 -18.93 -8.89
CA THR A 118 -0.21 -19.91 -9.61
C THR A 118 0.61 -21.14 -10.01
N ASP A 119 1.84 -20.93 -10.47
CA ASP A 119 2.76 -22.01 -10.86
C ASP A 119 3.23 -22.84 -9.67
N ALA A 120 3.18 -22.32 -8.44
CA ALA A 120 3.56 -23.03 -7.22
C ALA A 120 2.39 -23.81 -6.60
N VAL A 121 1.15 -23.35 -6.76
CA VAL A 121 -0.03 -23.96 -6.12
C VAL A 121 -0.86 -24.87 -7.04
N LEU A 122 -0.69 -24.75 -8.37
CA LEU A 122 -1.41 -25.56 -9.36
C LEU A 122 -0.55 -26.66 -10.00
N LYS A 123 0.69 -26.84 -9.52
CA LYS A 123 1.51 -28.02 -9.81
C LYS A 123 1.14 -29.16 -8.87
#